data_AF-A0A950A9D3-F1
#
_entry.id   AF-A0A950A9D3-F1
#
_cell.length_a   1.000
_cell.length_b   1.000
_cell.length_c   1.000
_cell.angle_alpha   90.00
_cell.angle_beta   90.00
_cell.angle_gamma   90.00
#
_symmetry.space_group_name_H-M   'P 1'
#
loop_
_entity.id
_entity.type
_entity.pdbx_description
1 polymer ?
#
loop_
_entity_poly.entity_id
_entity_poly.type
_entity_poly.pdbx_seq_one_letter_code
_entity_poly.pdbx_strand_id
1 'polypeptide(L)'
;GPVAPTTTVSNAAMTCPLGVAFDSSGKLYVAECGGPDAVYVFAAGASGASVPVQTISGANTKLSCPYEVALDQFGDIWVGSHGDVLAWPPGTTGNIAPSVDITGPATGLTTPQAVWLH
;
A
#
# COMPACT_ATOMS: atom_id res chain seq x y z
N GLY A 1 26.26 -20.78 -2.67
CA GLY A 1 25.45 -20.73 -1.43
C GLY A 1 24.31 -19.75 -1.64
N PRO A 2 23.28 -19.73 -0.78
CA PRO A 2 22.21 -18.74 -0.89
C PRO A 2 22.80 -17.32 -0.77
N VAL A 3 22.35 -16.43 -1.66
CA VAL A 3 22.74 -15.01 -1.64
C VAL A 3 21.75 -14.30 -0.71
N ALA A 4 22.27 -13.64 0.33
CA ALA A 4 21.44 -12.85 1.23
C ALA A 4 20.85 -11.62 0.50
N PRO A 5 19.69 -11.11 0.92
CA PRO A 5 19.17 -9.85 0.41
C PRO A 5 20.20 -8.73 0.58
N THR A 6 20.33 -7.87 -0.43
CA THR A 6 21.20 -6.68 -0.35
C THR A 6 20.61 -5.60 0.55
N THR A 7 19.29 -5.60 0.76
CA THR A 7 18.58 -4.68 1.65
C THR A 7 17.30 -5.36 2.13
N THR A 8 16.94 -5.09 3.38
CA THR A 8 15.65 -5.45 3.96
C THR A 8 15.02 -4.21 4.56
N VAL A 9 13.70 -4.11 4.52
CA VAL A 9 12.94 -3.09 5.25
C VAL A 9 11.97 -3.84 6.14
N SER A 10 11.92 -3.45 7.41
CA SER A 10 11.05 -4.06 8.42
C SER A 10 10.46 -2.97 9.30
N ASN A 11 9.25 -3.21 9.77
CA ASN A 11 8.58 -2.40 10.77
C ASN A 11 7.81 -3.32 11.70
N ALA A 12 7.78 -3.02 13.00
CA ALA A 12 7.14 -3.90 13.99
C ALA A 12 5.61 -4.06 13.78
N ALA A 13 4.97 -3.11 13.09
CA ALA A 13 3.56 -3.17 12.73
C ALA A 13 3.30 -3.89 11.39
N MET A 14 4.35 -4.24 10.63
CA MET A 14 4.23 -5.04 9.41
C MET A 14 4.27 -6.52 9.75
N THR A 15 3.12 -7.18 9.73
CA THR A 15 2.96 -8.60 10.12
C THR A 15 2.55 -9.48 8.95
N CYS A 16 1.90 -8.91 7.93
CA CYS A 16 1.54 -9.57 6.68
C CYS A 16 1.60 -8.56 5.51
N PRO A 17 2.81 -8.15 5.09
CA PRO A 17 2.96 -7.31 3.90
C PRO A 17 2.72 -8.16 2.65
N LEU A 18 1.77 -7.74 1.80
CA LEU A 18 1.32 -8.52 0.64
C LEU A 18 1.75 -7.94 -0.70
N GLY A 19 1.94 -6.62 -0.78
CA GLY A 19 2.28 -5.94 -2.02
C GLY A 19 3.18 -4.74 -1.80
N VAL A 20 4.02 -4.44 -2.79
CA VAL A 20 4.95 -3.31 -2.75
C VAL A 20 5.01 -2.57 -4.08
N ALA A 21 5.24 -1.27 -4.03
CA ALA A 21 5.53 -0.43 -5.19
C ALA A 21 6.60 0.61 -4.88
N PHE A 22 7.23 1.15 -5.92
CA PHE A 22 8.15 2.27 -5.80
C PHE A 22 7.65 3.48 -6.59
N ASP A 23 7.79 4.67 -6.01
CA ASP A 23 7.63 5.91 -6.79
C ASP A 23 8.91 6.23 -7.58
N SER A 24 8.82 7.21 -8.48
CA SER A 24 9.98 7.67 -9.28
C SER A 24 11.09 8.32 -8.45
N SER A 25 10.84 8.65 -7.19
CA SER A 25 11.85 9.15 -6.24
C SER A 25 12.51 8.04 -5.42
N GLY A 26 12.02 6.80 -5.55
CA GLY A 26 12.53 5.61 -4.86
C GLY A 26 11.89 5.34 -3.50
N LYS A 27 10.80 6.02 -3.12
CA LYS A 27 10.05 5.65 -1.90
C LYS A 27 9.39 4.29 -2.08
N LEU A 28 9.38 3.50 -1.02
CA LEU A 28 8.76 2.18 -0.98
C LEU A 28 7.36 2.27 -0.36
N TYR A 29 6.35 1.86 -1.10
CA TYR A 29 4.98 1.72 -0.63
C TYR A 29 4.73 0.25 -0.33
N VAL A 30 4.08 -0.06 0.79
CA VAL A 30 3.81 -1.44 1.22
C VAL A 30 2.36 -1.57 1.67
N ALA A 31 1.63 -2.50 1.06
CA ALA A 31 0.31 -2.93 1.48
C ALA A 31 0.43 -3.96 2.62
N GLU A 32 -0.15 -3.66 3.78
CA GLU A 32 -0.15 -4.48 4.99
C GLU A 32 -1.56 -4.96 5.32
N CYS A 33 -1.79 -6.28 5.30
CA CYS A 33 -3.08 -6.91 5.64
C CYS A 33 -3.10 -7.53 7.06
N GLY A 34 -1.95 -7.61 7.74
CA GLY A 34 -1.83 -8.38 8.99
C GLY A 34 -2.36 -7.67 10.24
N GLY A 35 -2.63 -6.37 10.15
CA GLY A 35 -3.34 -5.61 11.17
C GLY A 35 -2.43 -4.67 12.00
N PRO A 36 -2.76 -3.37 12.06
CA PRO A 36 -3.87 -2.71 11.37
C PRO A 36 -3.67 -2.66 9.84
N ASP A 37 -4.75 -2.81 9.08
CA ASP A 37 -4.73 -2.63 7.62
C ASP A 37 -4.16 -1.26 7.28
N ALA A 38 -3.10 -1.25 6.47
CA ALA A 38 -2.36 -0.04 6.19
C ALA A 38 -1.68 -0.04 4.82
N VAL A 39 -1.40 1.17 4.34
CA VAL A 39 -0.31 1.40 3.39
C VAL A 39 0.79 2.14 4.13
N TYR A 40 1.95 1.51 4.26
CA TYR A 40 3.16 2.14 4.78
C TYR A 40 4.01 2.69 3.64
N VAL A 41 4.51 3.90 3.81
CA VAL A 41 5.44 4.51 2.86
C VAL A 41 6.77 4.76 3.56
N PHE A 42 7.84 4.20 3.03
CA PHE A 42 9.21 4.38 3.52
C PHE A 42 10.00 5.32 2.61
N ALA A 43 10.92 6.08 3.19
CA ALA A 43 11.81 6.93 2.44
C ALA A 43 12.68 6.12 1.45
N ALA A 44 13.13 6.77 0.39
CA ALA A 44 14.08 6.17 -0.54
C ALA A 44 15.36 5.72 0.20
N GLY A 45 15.78 4.49 -0.06
CA GLY A 45 16.94 3.89 0.60
C GLY A 45 16.70 3.44 2.05
N ALA A 46 15.44 3.38 2.50
CA ALA A 46 15.13 2.78 3.80
C ALA A 46 15.71 1.36 3.92
N SER A 47 16.21 1.03 5.10
CA SER A 47 16.81 -0.27 5.40
C SER A 47 16.68 -0.63 6.88
N GLY A 48 16.71 -1.92 7.18
CA GLY A 48 16.55 -2.45 8.53
C GLY A 48 15.19 -2.13 9.15
N ALA A 49 15.19 -1.88 10.46
CA ALA A 49 14.02 -1.43 11.21
C ALA A 49 13.76 0.05 10.91
N SER A 50 12.85 0.32 9.98
CA SER A 50 12.56 1.67 9.48
C SER A 50 11.20 2.17 9.97
N VAL A 51 11.10 3.48 10.13
CA VAL A 51 9.83 4.17 10.44
C VAL A 51 9.23 4.67 9.13
N PRO A 52 7.94 4.39 8.84
CA PRO A 52 7.26 4.96 7.69
C PRO A 52 7.25 6.48 7.74
N VAL A 53 7.50 7.13 6.60
CA VAL A 53 7.33 8.58 6.44
C VAL A 53 5.88 8.97 6.19
N GLN A 54 5.04 8.01 5.77
CA GLN A 54 3.59 8.16 5.65
C GLN A 54 2.92 6.83 6.03
N THR A 55 1.73 6.93 6.61
CA THR A 55 0.90 5.77 6.95
C THR A 55 -0.54 6.10 6.62
N ILE A 56 -1.15 5.36 5.70
CA ILE A 56 -2.59 5.43 5.43
C ILE A 56 -3.23 4.27 6.17
N SER A 57 -4.01 4.56 7.22
CA SER A 57 -4.63 3.53 8.06
C SER A 57 -5.81 4.09 8.85
N GLY A 58 -6.77 3.24 9.21
CA GLY A 58 -7.90 3.58 10.07
C GLY A 58 -9.25 3.46 9.35
N ALA A 59 -10.35 3.54 10.10
CA ALA A 59 -11.68 3.19 9.59
C ALA A 59 -12.16 4.04 8.40
N ASN A 60 -11.75 5.30 8.29
CA ASN A 60 -12.14 6.16 7.18
C ASN A 60 -11.44 5.80 5.88
N THR A 61 -10.28 5.12 5.93
CA THR A 61 -9.57 4.70 4.71
C THR A 61 -10.32 3.61 3.96
N LYS A 62 -11.24 2.89 4.62
CA LYS A 62 -11.95 1.74 4.03
C LYS A 62 -11.02 0.59 3.60
N LEU A 63 -9.73 0.65 3.96
CA LEU A 63 -8.82 -0.47 3.75
C LEU A 63 -9.36 -1.69 4.51
N SER A 64 -9.40 -2.80 3.78
CA SER A 64 -9.72 -4.12 4.29
C SER A 64 -8.80 -5.12 3.60
N CYS A 65 -7.86 -5.71 4.35
CA CYS A 65 -6.81 -6.60 3.85
C CYS A 65 -6.24 -6.17 2.48
N PRO A 66 -5.46 -5.07 2.43
CA PRO A 66 -4.85 -4.63 1.19
C PRO A 66 -3.86 -5.67 0.66
N TYR A 67 -4.05 -6.06 -0.60
CA TYR A 67 -3.25 -7.08 -1.29
C TYR A 67 -2.10 -6.46 -2.09
N GLU A 68 -2.39 -5.36 -2.78
CA GLU A 68 -1.44 -4.70 -3.67
C GLU A 68 -1.55 -3.19 -3.56
N VAL A 69 -0.44 -2.51 -3.82
CA VAL A 69 -0.36 -1.05 -4.01
C VAL A 69 0.30 -0.77 -5.35
N ALA A 70 -0.23 0.22 -6.08
CA ALA A 70 0.30 0.72 -7.34
C ALA A 70 0.26 2.24 -7.35
N LEU A 71 1.09 2.84 -8.19
CA LEU A 71 1.13 4.29 -8.39
C LEU A 71 0.85 4.59 -9.85
N ASP A 72 0.07 5.64 -10.13
CA ASP A 72 -0.02 6.18 -11.49
C ASP A 72 1.07 7.22 -11.77
N GLN A 73 1.07 7.76 -13.01
CA GLN A 73 2.02 8.79 -13.44
C GLN A 73 1.97 10.09 -12.62
N PHE A 74 0.87 10.35 -11.89
CA PHE A 74 0.73 11.53 -11.02
C PHE A 74 1.15 11.22 -9.57
N GLY A 75 1.39 9.94 -9.26
CA GLY A 75 1.76 9.45 -7.94
C GLY A 75 0.55 9.14 -7.06
N ASP A 76 -0.66 9.08 -7.62
CA ASP A 76 -1.84 8.65 -6.86
C ASP A 76 -1.63 7.20 -6.42
N ILE A 77 -2.03 6.91 -5.19
CA ILE A 77 -1.82 5.64 -4.52
C ILE A 77 -3.07 4.79 -4.69
N TRP A 78 -2.99 3.78 -5.56
CA TRP A 78 -4.06 2.84 -5.83
C TRP A 78 -3.83 1.55 -5.04
N VAL A 79 -4.88 1.05 -4.40
CA VAL A 79 -4.80 -0.13 -3.54
C VAL A 79 -5.89 -1.11 -3.93
N GLY A 80 -5.47 -2.34 -4.21
CA GLY A 80 -6.38 -3.49 -4.25
C GLY A 80 -6.67 -3.93 -2.82
N SER A 81 -7.89 -3.69 -2.37
CA SER A 81 -8.40 -4.08 -1.05
C SER A 81 -9.48 -5.14 -1.22
N HIS A 82 -9.77 -5.96 -0.21
CA HIS A 82 -10.67 -7.10 -0.30
C HIS A 82 -12.07 -6.76 -0.90
N GLY A 83 -12.23 -6.95 -2.21
CA GLY A 83 -13.44 -6.63 -2.97
C GLY A 83 -13.51 -5.22 -3.56
N ASP A 84 -12.52 -4.37 -3.27
CA ASP A 84 -12.55 -2.93 -3.53
C ASP A 84 -11.26 -2.44 -4.20
N VAL A 85 -11.35 -1.41 -5.05
CA VAL A 85 -10.19 -0.64 -5.51
C VAL A 85 -10.32 0.79 -5.01
N LEU A 86 -9.35 1.20 -4.21
CA LEU A 86 -9.34 2.48 -3.51
C LEU A 86 -8.14 3.31 -3.99
N ALA A 87 -8.31 4.64 -4.12
CA ALA A 87 -7.19 5.51 -4.46
C ALA A 87 -7.11 6.79 -3.62
N TRP A 88 -5.88 7.22 -3.33
CA TRP A 88 -5.58 8.45 -2.61
C TRP A 88 -4.59 9.32 -3.39
N PRO A 89 -4.66 10.65 -3.26
CA PRO A 89 -3.66 11.54 -3.83
C PRO A 89 -2.25 11.30 -3.25
N PRO A 90 -1.19 11.76 -3.94
CA PRO A 90 0.17 11.56 -3.51
C PRO A 90 0.40 12.27 -2.17
N GLY A 91 1.13 11.62 -1.26
CA GLY A 91 1.46 12.19 0.03
C GLY A 91 0.37 12.09 1.10
N THR A 92 -0.73 11.39 0.81
CA THR A 92 -1.79 11.14 1.82
C THR A 92 -1.23 10.40 3.04
N THR A 93 -1.63 10.84 4.23
CA THR A 93 -1.28 10.19 5.50
C THR A 93 -2.42 10.32 6.50
N GLY A 94 -2.52 9.35 7.41
CA GLY A 94 -3.55 9.25 8.43
C GLY A 94 -4.83 8.54 7.97
N ASN A 95 -5.90 8.79 8.73
CA ASN A 95 -7.20 8.16 8.59
C ASN A 95 -8.10 8.98 7.63
N ILE A 96 -7.73 9.01 6.35
CA ILE A 96 -8.37 9.83 5.31
C ILE A 96 -9.13 8.94 4.33
N ALA A 97 -10.35 9.35 3.97
CA ALA A 97 -11.15 8.64 2.98
C ALA A 97 -10.52 8.66 1.57
N PRO A 98 -10.71 7.59 0.78
CA PRO A 98 -10.18 7.53 -0.56
C PRO A 98 -10.87 8.55 -1.48
N SER A 99 -10.09 9.10 -2.41
CA SER A 99 -10.57 9.99 -3.47
C SER A 99 -11.28 9.23 -4.60
N VAL A 100 -10.93 7.95 -4.76
CA VAL A 100 -11.60 7.00 -5.66
C VAL A 100 -12.00 5.78 -4.86
N ASP A 101 -13.25 5.38 -5.00
CA ASP A 101 -13.83 4.24 -4.31
C ASP A 101 -14.62 3.41 -5.32
N ILE A 102 -13.99 2.34 -5.83
CA ILE A 102 -14.61 1.37 -6.73
C ILE A 102 -14.98 0.16 -5.87
N THR A 103 -16.19 0.21 -5.31
CA THR A 103 -16.75 -0.78 -4.40
C THR A 103 -18.03 -1.42 -4.96
N GLY A 104 -18.36 -2.59 -4.41
CA GLY A 104 -19.71 -3.14 -4.47
C GLY A 104 -19.92 -4.19 -5.56
N PRO A 105 -21.04 -4.93 -5.48
CA PRO A 105 -21.24 -6.18 -6.22
C PRO A 105 -21.34 -6.00 -7.74
N ALA A 106 -21.72 -4.80 -8.22
CA ALA A 106 -21.81 -4.50 -9.65
C ALA A 106 -20.46 -4.45 -10.36
N THR A 107 -19.36 -4.29 -9.60
CA THR A 107 -17.99 -4.31 -10.14
C THR A 107 -17.53 -5.73 -10.49
N GLY A 108 -18.13 -6.76 -9.88
CA GLY A 108 -17.66 -8.14 -9.97
C GLY A 108 -16.33 -8.41 -9.25
N LEU A 109 -15.78 -7.44 -8.52
CA LEU A 109 -14.55 -7.60 -7.77
C LEU A 109 -14.79 -8.44 -6.52
N THR A 110 -13.94 -9.45 -6.33
CA THR A 110 -13.97 -10.33 -5.14
C THR A 110 -12.66 -10.24 -4.38
N THR A 111 -11.54 -10.28 -5.10
CA THR A 111 -10.20 -10.12 -4.57
C THR A 111 -9.31 -9.50 -5.64
N PRO A 112 -9.31 -8.16 -5.83
CA PRO A 112 -8.36 -7.53 -6.74
C PRO A 112 -6.94 -7.77 -6.20
N GLN A 113 -6.23 -8.70 -6.83
CA GLN A 113 -4.87 -9.08 -6.45
C GLN A 113 -3.81 -8.22 -7.14
N ALA A 114 -4.18 -7.54 -8.23
CA ALA A 114 -3.29 -6.66 -8.95
C ALA A 114 -4.01 -5.41 -9.43
N VAL A 115 -3.32 -4.27 -9.33
CA VAL A 115 -3.72 -3.01 -9.94
C VAL A 115 -2.50 -2.53 -10.72
N TRP A 116 -2.61 -2.44 -12.05
CA TRP A 116 -1.52 -1.95 -12.89
C TRP A 116 -1.94 -0.69 -13.64
N LEU A 117 -1.07 0.31 -13.63
CA LEU A 117 -1.28 1.61 -14.24
C LEU A 117 -0.08 1.90 -15.16
N HIS A 118 -0.35 2.55 -16.29
CA HIS A 118 0.64 2.80 -17.35
C HIS A 118 1.38 4.12 -17.10
#